data_AF-A0A662PV60-F1
#
_entry.id   AF-A0A662PV60-F1
#
_cell.length_a   1.000
_cell.length_b   1.000
_cell.length_c   1.000
_cell.angle_alpha   90.00
_cell.angle_beta   90.00
_cell.angle_gamma   90.00
#
_symmetry.space_group_name_H-M   'P 1'
#
loop_
_entity.id
_entity.type
_entity.pdbx_description
1 polymer ?
#
loop_
_entity_poly.entity_id
_entity_poly.type
_entity_poly.pdbx_seq_one_letter_code
_entity_poly.pdbx_strand_id
1 'polypeptide(L)'
;MFIFDRVRKIFYRVRDIIFNGKEKMSAETVLDDLAQTYSEDLQNLKRTHIRVLRIIREYHLDTNRWPRAREIENEYGSTAVYNTLEEMQRYRWVERVESGENGGRRVVYRLTKVGETLVILSRWLLERYRREAARRLLEELRLGIEALSILSWRRNEVERLAQVLADESVRLARSRLYEKYARDSVIRVNDRMLFEEAKSILKDAQNSEELRRNLFSNTLTEFFELSNRPGDRSASKVSVSRRRRLEKELEKLIKYPFLSQRRRRFTLAKLRVLKFLSRGIRPLIYFSGIIYLLSLAITFALTLFSSSLLGIIYLVIPTLYYLLSIIFLAIACTLIRLRPR
;
A
#
# COMPACT_ATOMS: atom_id res chain seq x y z
N MET A 1 -25.16 23.57 -30.75
CA MET A 1 -24.77 24.74 -29.92
C MET A 1 -25.09 24.59 -28.42
N PHE A 2 -25.38 23.37 -27.91
CA PHE A 2 -25.75 23.14 -26.48
C PHE A 2 -24.69 22.37 -25.65
N ILE A 3 -23.71 21.73 -26.28
CA ILE A 3 -22.66 20.94 -25.59
C ILE A 3 -21.54 21.85 -25.05
N PHE A 4 -21.16 22.88 -25.80
CA PHE A 4 -20.10 23.81 -25.40
C PHE A 4 -20.43 24.61 -24.13
N ASP A 5 -21.69 24.95 -23.91
CA ASP A 5 -22.11 25.77 -22.77
C ASP A 5 -22.21 24.95 -21.46
N ARG A 6 -22.55 23.65 -21.58
CA ARG A 6 -22.49 22.67 -20.47
C ARG A 6 -21.05 22.37 -20.07
N VAL A 7 -20.16 22.12 -21.04
CA VAL A 7 -18.73 21.85 -20.80
C VAL A 7 -18.05 23.07 -20.18
N ARG A 8 -18.41 24.29 -20.62
CA ARG A 8 -17.88 25.53 -20.05
C ARG A 8 -18.34 25.75 -18.60
N LYS A 9 -19.63 25.54 -18.29
CA LYS A 9 -20.14 25.64 -16.90
C LYS A 9 -19.51 24.62 -15.95
N ILE A 10 -19.26 23.39 -16.41
CA ILE A 10 -18.61 22.34 -15.61
C ILE A 10 -17.12 22.66 -15.42
N PHE A 11 -16.42 23.14 -16.46
CA PHE A 11 -15.02 23.55 -16.35
C PHE A 11 -14.80 24.69 -15.34
N TYR A 12 -15.70 25.70 -15.32
CA TYR A 12 -15.66 26.75 -14.31
C TYR A 12 -16.00 26.23 -12.91
N ARG A 13 -16.96 25.30 -12.77
CA ARG A 13 -17.25 24.61 -11.50
C ARG A 13 -16.06 23.80 -10.99
N VAL A 14 -15.43 22.99 -11.84
CA VAL A 14 -14.27 22.16 -11.47
C VAL A 14 -13.07 23.05 -11.14
N ARG A 15 -12.86 24.16 -11.87
CA ARG A 15 -11.82 25.14 -11.54
C ARG A 15 -12.09 25.84 -10.20
N ASP A 16 -13.32 26.27 -9.94
CA ASP A 16 -13.66 26.93 -8.68
C ASP A 16 -13.70 25.96 -7.48
N ILE A 17 -13.95 24.67 -7.70
CA ILE A 17 -13.88 23.64 -6.66
C ILE A 17 -12.43 23.26 -6.34
N ILE A 18 -11.57 23.12 -7.36
CA ILE A 18 -10.15 22.78 -7.18
C ILE A 18 -9.34 23.96 -6.64
N PHE A 19 -9.66 25.21 -7.05
CA PHE A 19 -8.88 26.40 -6.69
C PHE A 19 -9.53 27.34 -5.67
N ASN A 20 -10.86 27.38 -5.52
CA ASN A 20 -11.56 28.40 -4.71
C ASN A 20 -12.39 27.86 -3.53
N GLY A 21 -12.40 26.55 -3.26
CA GLY A 21 -12.80 25.97 -1.96
C GLY A 21 -14.21 26.30 -1.44
N LYS A 22 -15.16 26.73 -2.30
CA LYS A 22 -16.45 27.28 -1.85
C LYS A 22 -17.62 26.28 -1.73
N GLU A 23 -17.49 25.04 -2.20
CA GLU A 23 -18.46 23.97 -1.88
C GLU A 23 -17.69 22.67 -1.62
N LYS A 24 -17.79 22.12 -0.39
CA LYS A 24 -17.12 20.88 0.03
C LYS A 24 -17.83 19.65 -0.56
N MET A 25 -17.80 19.48 -1.88
CA MET A 25 -17.93 18.14 -2.45
C MET A 25 -16.64 17.36 -2.20
N SER A 26 -16.76 16.10 -1.78
CA SER A 26 -15.58 15.25 -1.58
C SER A 26 -14.88 15.04 -2.92
N ALA A 27 -13.55 14.94 -2.93
CA ALA A 27 -12.78 14.68 -4.16
C ALA A 27 -13.23 13.40 -4.88
N GLU A 28 -13.83 12.45 -4.15
CA GLU A 28 -14.41 11.23 -4.70
C GLU A 28 -15.70 11.51 -5.50
N THR A 29 -16.58 12.35 -4.97
CA THR A 29 -17.82 12.77 -5.66
C THR A 29 -17.52 13.51 -6.97
N VAL A 30 -16.49 14.37 -6.97
CA VAL A 30 -16.05 15.08 -8.19
C VAL A 30 -15.50 14.11 -9.24
N LEU A 31 -14.76 13.08 -8.81
CA LEU A 31 -14.27 12.04 -9.73
C LEU A 31 -15.41 11.20 -10.31
N ASP A 32 -16.43 10.89 -9.50
CA ASP A 32 -17.61 10.14 -9.95
C ASP A 32 -18.43 10.94 -10.99
N ASP A 33 -18.67 12.23 -10.74
CA ASP A 33 -19.36 13.13 -11.67
C ASP A 33 -18.59 13.26 -13.00
N LEU A 34 -17.26 13.39 -12.93
CA LEU A 34 -16.40 13.43 -14.12
C LEU A 34 -16.40 12.10 -14.87
N ALA A 35 -16.32 10.96 -14.16
CA ALA A 35 -16.39 9.65 -14.77
C ALA A 35 -17.72 9.40 -15.48
N GLN A 36 -18.82 9.88 -14.90
CA GLN A 36 -20.13 9.81 -15.53
C GLN A 36 -20.23 10.72 -16.76
N THR A 37 -19.72 11.95 -16.65
CA THR A 37 -19.74 12.95 -17.73
C THR A 37 -18.93 12.49 -18.96
N TYR A 38 -17.79 11.85 -18.74
CA TYR A 38 -16.89 11.36 -19.80
C TYR A 38 -17.03 9.86 -20.05
N SER A 39 -18.14 9.23 -19.64
CA SER A 39 -18.31 7.77 -19.66
C SER A 39 -18.12 7.15 -21.06
N GLU A 40 -18.63 7.79 -22.10
CA GLU A 40 -18.48 7.33 -23.50
C GLU A 40 -17.01 7.41 -23.96
N ASP A 41 -16.34 8.52 -23.67
CA ASP A 41 -14.91 8.69 -24.00
C ASP A 41 -14.04 7.67 -23.25
N LEU A 42 -14.36 7.46 -21.97
CA LEU A 42 -13.68 6.50 -21.09
C LEU A 42 -13.88 5.05 -21.56
N GLN A 43 -15.06 4.70 -22.09
CA GLN A 43 -15.30 3.38 -22.69
C GLN A 43 -14.45 3.16 -23.94
N ASN A 44 -14.29 4.17 -24.78
CA ASN A 44 -13.47 4.12 -25.99
C ASN A 44 -11.95 4.29 -25.73
N LEU A 45 -11.56 4.63 -24.50
CA LEU A 45 -10.19 4.92 -24.13
C LEU A 45 -9.35 3.62 -24.00
N LYS A 46 -8.44 3.42 -24.97
CA LYS A 46 -7.48 2.31 -25.00
C LYS A 46 -6.17 2.69 -24.31
N ARG A 47 -5.35 1.67 -24.00
CA ARG A 47 -4.03 1.88 -23.38
C ARG A 47 -3.09 2.66 -24.29
N THR A 48 -3.15 2.38 -25.59
CA THR A 48 -2.44 3.14 -26.63
C THR A 48 -2.86 4.61 -26.62
N HIS A 49 -4.16 4.87 -26.42
CA HIS A 49 -4.67 6.24 -26.33
C HIS A 49 -4.07 6.98 -25.12
N ILE A 50 -4.14 6.40 -23.93
CA ILE A 50 -3.56 7.05 -22.73
C ILE A 50 -2.08 7.32 -22.91
N ARG A 51 -1.33 6.38 -23.49
CA ARG A 51 0.12 6.56 -23.72
C ARG A 51 0.38 7.76 -24.65
N VAL A 52 -0.34 7.85 -25.77
CA VAL A 52 -0.17 8.97 -26.72
C VAL A 52 -0.60 10.30 -26.11
N LEU A 53 -1.76 10.36 -25.43
CA LEU A 53 -2.19 11.59 -24.76
C LEU A 53 -1.17 12.05 -23.69
N ARG A 54 -0.57 11.09 -22.97
CA ARG A 54 0.46 11.39 -21.98
C ARG A 54 1.72 11.96 -22.62
N ILE A 55 2.21 11.34 -23.70
CA ILE A 55 3.36 11.85 -24.47
C ILE A 55 3.09 13.29 -24.93
N ILE A 56 1.93 13.56 -25.52
CA ILE A 56 1.59 14.91 -26.00
C ILE A 56 1.57 15.92 -24.83
N ARG A 57 0.98 15.53 -23.69
CA ARG A 57 0.90 16.39 -22.51
C ARG A 57 2.27 16.67 -21.89
N GLU A 58 3.06 15.63 -21.66
CA GLU A 58 4.41 15.74 -21.07
C GLU A 58 5.30 16.61 -21.96
N TYR A 59 5.28 16.35 -23.27
CA TYR A 59 6.01 17.15 -24.23
C TYR A 59 5.63 18.63 -24.18
N HIS A 60 4.33 18.94 -24.14
CA HIS A 60 3.87 20.32 -24.06
C HIS A 60 4.27 21.00 -22.75
N LEU A 61 4.23 20.29 -21.63
CA LEU A 61 4.66 20.81 -20.34
C LEU A 61 6.17 21.08 -20.29
N ASP A 62 6.97 20.21 -20.89
CA ASP A 62 8.43 20.30 -20.84
C ASP A 62 8.98 21.34 -21.82
N THR A 63 8.34 21.49 -22.98
CA THR A 63 8.87 22.31 -24.09
C THR A 63 8.06 23.58 -24.36
N ASN A 64 6.91 23.74 -23.70
CA ASN A 64 5.93 24.80 -23.94
C ASN A 64 5.42 24.87 -25.40
N ARG A 65 5.61 23.81 -26.19
CA ARG A 65 5.16 23.71 -27.60
C ARG A 65 4.41 22.41 -27.86
N TRP A 66 3.56 22.38 -28.89
CA TRP A 66 2.84 21.16 -29.27
C TRP A 66 3.72 20.25 -30.15
N PRO A 67 3.70 18.92 -29.91
CA PRO A 67 4.52 18.00 -30.66
C PRO A 67 4.00 17.75 -32.08
N ARG A 68 4.93 17.41 -32.97
CA ARG A 68 4.66 16.86 -34.29
C ARG A 68 4.47 15.34 -34.20
N ALA A 69 3.80 14.75 -35.19
CA ALA A 69 3.61 13.29 -35.21
C ALA A 69 4.92 12.50 -35.08
N ARG A 70 6.00 12.94 -35.75
CA ARG A 70 7.32 12.31 -35.66
C ARG A 70 7.94 12.38 -34.26
N GLU A 71 7.67 13.45 -33.52
CA GLU A 71 8.16 13.62 -32.15
C GLU A 71 7.41 12.68 -31.20
N ILE A 72 6.09 12.52 -31.41
CA ILE A 72 5.28 11.54 -30.68
C ILE A 72 5.70 10.11 -31.05
N GLU A 73 6.00 9.85 -32.32
CA GLU A 73 6.47 8.55 -32.81
C GLU A 73 7.78 8.13 -32.14
N ASN A 74 8.75 9.04 -32.03
CA ASN A 74 10.04 8.79 -31.40
C ASN A 74 9.87 8.34 -29.93
N GLU A 75 9.00 9.00 -29.18
CA GLU A 75 8.67 8.66 -27.78
C GLU A 75 7.80 7.39 -27.66
N TYR A 76 6.89 7.19 -28.62
CA TYR A 76 6.01 6.03 -28.64
C TYR A 76 6.75 4.74 -29.06
N GLY A 77 7.76 4.87 -29.93
CA GLY A 77 8.60 3.79 -30.43
C GLY A 77 7.93 2.92 -31.51
N SER A 78 6.89 3.41 -32.18
CA SER A 78 6.18 2.66 -33.22
C SER A 78 5.36 3.55 -34.15
N THR A 79 5.35 3.21 -35.44
CA THR A 79 4.51 3.85 -36.48
C THR A 79 3.01 3.65 -36.27
N ALA A 80 2.58 2.73 -35.39
CA ALA A 80 1.18 2.57 -35.02
C ALA A 80 0.59 3.83 -34.35
N VAL A 81 1.44 4.78 -33.94
CA VAL A 81 1.01 6.07 -33.40
C VAL A 81 0.14 6.87 -34.37
N TYR A 82 0.36 6.79 -35.69
CA TYR A 82 -0.41 7.56 -36.67
C TYR A 82 -1.89 7.14 -36.69
N ASN A 83 -2.16 5.83 -36.70
CA ASN A 83 -3.52 5.30 -36.58
C ASN A 83 -4.17 5.72 -35.26
N THR A 84 -3.39 5.70 -34.17
CA THR A 84 -3.85 6.13 -32.85
C THR A 84 -4.23 7.61 -32.83
N LEU A 85 -3.42 8.47 -33.46
CA LEU A 85 -3.71 9.90 -33.57
C LEU A 85 -4.93 10.19 -34.45
N GLU A 86 -5.14 9.42 -35.52
CA GLU A 86 -6.33 9.53 -36.36
C GLU A 86 -7.60 9.12 -35.60
N GLU A 87 -7.57 8.00 -34.86
CA GLU A 87 -8.67 7.58 -33.98
C GLU A 87 -8.99 8.69 -32.96
N MET A 88 -7.97 9.26 -32.31
CA MET A 88 -8.14 10.35 -31.33
C MET A 88 -8.74 11.63 -31.91
N GLN A 89 -8.44 11.94 -33.16
CA GLN A 89 -9.03 13.08 -33.85
C GLN A 89 -10.53 12.86 -34.09
N ARG A 90 -10.93 11.63 -34.47
CA ARG A 90 -12.35 11.27 -34.63
C ARG A 90 -13.12 11.45 -33.32
N TYR A 91 -12.51 11.08 -32.19
CA TYR A 91 -13.07 11.31 -30.86
C TYR A 91 -12.89 12.75 -30.33
N ARG A 92 -12.24 13.64 -31.08
CA ARG A 92 -11.97 15.05 -30.68
C ARG A 92 -11.17 15.19 -29.38
N TRP A 93 -10.32 14.22 -29.07
CA TRP A 93 -9.37 14.31 -27.94
C TRP A 93 -8.10 15.05 -28.32
N VAL A 94 -7.75 15.00 -29.60
CA VAL A 94 -6.59 15.66 -30.19
C VAL A 94 -7.03 16.46 -31.41
N GLU A 95 -6.51 17.67 -31.56
CA GLU A 95 -6.69 18.54 -32.72
C GLU A 95 -5.41 18.57 -33.54
N ARG A 96 -5.58 18.44 -34.86
CA ARG A 96 -4.52 18.68 -35.85
C ARG A 96 -4.53 20.15 -36.20
N VAL A 97 -3.44 20.85 -35.90
CA VAL A 97 -3.32 22.29 -36.18
C VAL A 97 -2.15 22.52 -37.12
N GLU A 98 -2.37 23.30 -38.17
CA GLU A 98 -1.28 23.82 -38.98
C GLU A 98 -0.68 25.04 -38.28
N SER A 99 0.54 24.91 -37.77
CA SER A 99 1.31 26.01 -37.22
C SER A 99 2.21 26.58 -38.32
N GLY A 100 2.04 27.87 -38.59
CA GLY A 100 2.90 28.66 -39.45
C GLY A 100 3.98 29.37 -38.65
N GLU A 101 4.92 28.64 -38.07
CA GLU A 101 6.13 29.24 -37.49
C GLU A 101 7.30 29.05 -38.47
N ASN A 102 7.91 30.18 -38.88
CA ASN A 102 9.07 30.27 -39.77
C ASN A 102 8.85 29.77 -41.22
N GLY A 103 7.83 30.28 -41.91
CA GLY A 103 7.71 30.16 -43.38
C GLY A 103 7.36 28.77 -43.93
N GLY A 104 7.23 27.74 -43.08
CA GLY A 104 6.80 26.39 -43.47
C GLY A 104 5.51 25.99 -42.74
N ARG A 105 4.53 25.44 -43.48
CA ARG A 105 3.34 24.81 -42.89
C ARG A 105 3.77 23.58 -42.10
N ARG A 106 3.67 23.62 -40.77
CA ARG A 106 4.04 22.51 -39.88
C ARG A 106 2.81 22.01 -39.15
N VAL A 107 2.54 20.72 -39.25
CA VAL A 107 1.40 20.08 -38.56
C VAL A 107 1.80 19.70 -37.14
N VAL A 108 1.06 20.20 -36.16
CA VAL A 108 1.20 19.86 -34.74
C VAL A 108 -0.08 19.25 -34.19
N TYR A 109 0.05 18.51 -33.08
CA TYR A 109 -1.05 17.82 -32.42
C TYR A 109 -1.27 18.42 -31.04
N ARG A 110 -2.44 19.04 -30.85
CA ARG A 110 -2.84 19.70 -29.61
C ARG A 110 -3.86 18.85 -28.86
N LEU A 111 -3.72 18.75 -27.53
CA LEU A 111 -4.78 18.17 -26.71
C LEU A 111 -5.98 19.12 -26.63
N THR A 112 -7.18 18.59 -26.85
CA THR A 112 -8.40 19.32 -26.50
C THR A 112 -8.61 19.28 -24.99
N LYS A 113 -9.52 20.11 -24.48
CA LYS A 113 -9.92 20.05 -23.05
C LYS A 113 -10.41 18.66 -22.64
N VAL A 114 -11.05 17.94 -23.57
CA VAL A 114 -11.50 16.55 -23.35
C VAL A 114 -10.28 15.64 -23.23
N GLY A 115 -9.33 15.71 -24.17
CA GLY A 115 -8.09 14.93 -24.13
C GLY A 115 -7.28 15.15 -22.85
N GLU A 116 -7.11 16.42 -22.43
CA GLU A 116 -6.43 16.75 -21.17
C GLU A 116 -7.16 16.16 -19.95
N THR A 117 -8.49 16.26 -19.94
CA THR A 117 -9.32 15.73 -18.85
C THR A 117 -9.22 14.22 -18.78
N LEU A 118 -9.21 13.51 -19.92
CA LEU A 118 -9.08 12.05 -19.97
C LEU A 118 -7.73 11.55 -19.45
N VAL A 119 -6.63 12.26 -19.72
CA VAL A 119 -5.31 11.91 -19.16
C VAL A 119 -5.34 11.96 -17.64
N ILE A 120 -5.91 13.03 -17.10
CA ILE A 120 -5.99 13.23 -15.65
C ILE A 120 -6.96 12.19 -15.06
N LEU A 121 -8.20 12.16 -15.53
CA LEU A 121 -9.28 11.31 -15.02
C LEU A 121 -8.91 9.83 -15.06
N SER A 122 -8.35 9.33 -16.17
CA SER A 122 -7.93 7.93 -16.27
C SER A 122 -6.84 7.58 -15.24
N ARG A 123 -5.87 8.47 -15.00
CA ARG A 123 -4.85 8.27 -13.95
C ARG A 123 -5.49 8.15 -12.56
N TRP A 124 -6.40 9.06 -12.23
CA TRP A 124 -7.08 9.07 -10.93
C TRP A 124 -7.98 7.85 -10.73
N LEU A 125 -8.75 7.46 -11.75
CA LEU A 125 -9.62 6.27 -11.69
C LEU A 125 -8.82 4.98 -11.51
N LEU A 126 -7.75 4.81 -12.29
CA LEU A 126 -6.88 3.63 -12.17
C LEU A 126 -6.22 3.54 -10.80
N GLU A 127 -5.78 4.68 -10.25
CA GLU A 127 -5.18 4.73 -8.93
C GLU A 127 -6.22 4.45 -7.83
N ARG A 128 -7.46 4.95 -7.96
CA ARG A 128 -8.56 4.63 -7.07
C ARG A 128 -8.86 3.13 -7.09
N TYR A 129 -8.99 2.53 -8.26
CA TYR A 129 -9.24 1.08 -8.39
C TYR A 129 -8.12 0.25 -7.79
N ARG A 130 -6.86 0.65 -7.99
CA ARG A 130 -5.69 0.00 -7.38
C ARG A 130 -5.76 0.05 -5.85
N ARG A 131 -6.01 1.24 -5.27
CA ARG A 131 -6.09 1.43 -3.82
C ARG A 131 -7.25 0.66 -3.20
N GLU A 132 -8.41 0.69 -3.84
CA GLU A 132 -9.60 -0.02 -3.37
C GLU A 132 -9.40 -1.55 -3.42
N ALA A 133 -8.82 -2.06 -4.51
CA ALA A 133 -8.46 -3.47 -4.62
C ALA A 133 -7.45 -3.89 -3.54
N ALA A 134 -6.40 -3.09 -3.31
CA ALA A 134 -5.41 -3.34 -2.27
C ALA A 134 -6.03 -3.30 -0.86
N ARG A 135 -6.91 -2.34 -0.59
CA ARG A 135 -7.67 -2.22 0.67
C ARG A 135 -8.50 -3.47 0.93
N ARG A 136 -9.29 -3.92 -0.04
CA ARG A 136 -10.09 -5.16 0.11
C ARG A 136 -9.21 -6.39 0.29
N LEU A 137 -8.07 -6.44 -0.38
CA LEU A 137 -7.11 -7.53 -0.21
C LEU A 137 -6.52 -7.53 1.21
N LEU A 138 -6.24 -6.37 1.79
CA LEU A 138 -5.80 -6.25 3.19
C LEU A 138 -6.87 -6.70 4.19
N GLU A 139 -8.15 -6.45 3.89
CA GLU A 139 -9.26 -6.97 4.69
C GLU A 139 -9.29 -8.51 4.67
N GLU A 140 -8.97 -9.15 3.54
CA GLU A 140 -8.81 -10.60 3.46
C GLU A 140 -7.57 -11.09 4.23
N LEU A 141 -6.45 -10.35 4.15
CA LEU A 141 -5.21 -10.62 4.89
C LEU A 141 -5.33 -10.36 6.40
N ARG A 142 -6.37 -9.68 6.86
CA ARG A 142 -6.53 -9.21 8.24
C ARG A 142 -6.31 -10.30 9.29
N LEU A 143 -6.73 -11.52 9.01
CA LEU A 143 -6.51 -12.64 9.94
C LEU A 143 -5.05 -13.05 10.07
N GLY A 144 -4.31 -13.04 8.96
CA GLY A 144 -2.86 -13.26 8.99
C GLY A 144 -2.16 -12.14 9.74
N ILE A 145 -2.58 -10.88 9.51
CA ILE A 145 -2.05 -9.71 10.21
C ILE A 145 -2.28 -9.85 11.72
N GLU A 146 -3.50 -10.14 12.15
CA GLU A 146 -3.85 -10.32 13.57
C GLU A 146 -3.10 -11.51 14.19
N ALA A 147 -2.91 -12.61 13.44
CA ALA A 147 -2.18 -13.78 13.90
C ALA A 147 -0.69 -13.51 14.15
N LEU A 148 -0.07 -12.71 13.28
CA LEU A 148 1.35 -12.37 13.38
C LEU A 148 1.61 -11.18 14.31
N SER A 149 0.62 -10.32 14.52
CA SER A 149 0.70 -9.10 15.33
C SER A 149 0.22 -9.27 16.78
N ILE A 150 0.19 -10.50 17.33
CA ILE A 150 -0.16 -10.75 18.74
C ILE A 150 0.71 -9.90 19.67
N LEU A 151 1.99 -9.75 19.33
CA LEU A 151 2.92 -8.88 20.05
C LEU A 151 2.88 -7.48 19.44
N SER A 152 2.46 -6.49 20.24
CA SER A 152 2.19 -5.13 19.76
C SER A 152 3.39 -4.44 19.06
N TRP A 153 4.63 -4.80 19.42
CA TRP A 153 5.82 -4.24 18.79
C TRP A 153 6.13 -4.80 17.40
N ARG A 154 5.51 -5.94 17.01
CA ARG A 154 5.62 -6.52 15.66
C ARG A 154 4.55 -6.00 14.70
N ARG A 155 3.52 -5.34 15.23
CA ARG A 155 2.34 -4.92 14.47
C ARG A 155 2.70 -4.06 13.25
N ASN A 156 3.56 -3.06 13.43
CA ASN A 156 3.95 -2.15 12.34
C ASN A 156 4.76 -2.86 11.25
N GLU A 157 5.60 -3.84 11.60
CA GLU A 157 6.40 -4.62 10.64
C GLU A 157 5.48 -5.51 9.80
N VAL A 158 4.55 -6.22 10.45
CA VAL A 158 3.59 -7.11 9.79
C VAL A 158 2.57 -6.35 8.94
N GLU A 159 2.03 -5.24 9.43
CA GLU A 159 1.08 -4.40 8.68
C GLU A 159 1.75 -3.83 7.41
N ARG A 160 3.00 -3.37 7.51
CA ARG A 160 3.77 -2.93 6.33
C ARG A 160 4.05 -4.08 5.37
N LEU A 161 4.45 -5.23 5.87
CA LEU A 161 4.71 -6.41 5.04
C LEU A 161 3.44 -6.86 4.29
N ALA A 162 2.29 -6.83 4.95
CA ALA A 162 1.00 -7.13 4.33
C ALA A 162 0.57 -6.07 3.31
N GLN A 163 0.85 -4.79 3.57
CA GLN A 163 0.61 -3.69 2.61
C GLN A 163 1.39 -3.92 1.32
N VAL A 164 2.69 -4.16 1.42
CA VAL A 164 3.55 -4.39 0.23
C VAL A 164 3.13 -5.66 -0.51
N LEU A 165 2.78 -6.73 0.21
CA LEU A 165 2.24 -7.95 -0.41
C LEU A 165 0.94 -7.68 -1.19
N ALA A 166 0.04 -6.88 -0.63
CA ALA A 166 -1.21 -6.53 -1.28
C ALA A 166 -0.99 -5.65 -2.52
N ASP A 167 -0.13 -4.64 -2.42
CA ASP A 167 0.24 -3.76 -3.53
C ASP A 167 0.89 -4.54 -4.68
N GLU A 168 1.84 -5.43 -4.36
CA GLU A 168 2.52 -6.27 -5.36
C GLU A 168 1.54 -7.26 -6.03
N SER A 169 0.63 -7.85 -5.27
CA SER A 169 -0.40 -8.75 -5.82
C SER A 169 -1.34 -8.02 -6.78
N VAL A 170 -1.75 -6.80 -6.44
CA VAL A 170 -2.58 -5.94 -7.31
C VAL A 170 -1.77 -5.49 -8.53
N ARG A 171 -0.47 -5.23 -8.40
CA ARG A 171 0.40 -4.88 -9.53
C ARG A 171 0.49 -6.04 -10.54
N LEU A 172 0.67 -7.27 -10.06
CA LEU A 172 0.67 -8.47 -10.91
C LEU A 172 -0.70 -8.72 -11.56
N ALA A 173 -1.79 -8.58 -10.80
CA ALA A 173 -3.16 -8.69 -11.30
C ALA A 173 -3.42 -7.69 -12.44
N ARG A 174 -2.99 -6.43 -12.24
CA ARG A 174 -3.07 -5.38 -13.25
C ARG A 174 -2.30 -5.76 -14.51
N SER A 175 -1.09 -6.33 -14.39
CA SER A 175 -0.32 -6.79 -15.55
C SER A 175 -1.06 -7.87 -16.33
N ARG A 176 -1.54 -8.92 -15.64
CA ARG A 176 -2.28 -10.04 -16.27
C ARG A 176 -3.56 -9.59 -16.93
N LEU A 177 -4.37 -8.79 -16.23
CA LEU A 177 -5.64 -8.29 -16.77
C LEU A 177 -5.39 -7.37 -17.96
N TYR A 178 -4.34 -6.55 -17.94
CA TYR A 178 -4.01 -5.71 -19.08
C TYR A 178 -3.38 -6.46 -20.24
N GLU A 179 -2.72 -7.59 -20.04
CA GLU A 179 -2.34 -8.48 -21.14
C GLU A 179 -3.58 -9.11 -21.77
N LYS A 180 -4.52 -9.58 -20.94
CA LYS A 180 -5.75 -10.25 -21.39
C LYS A 180 -6.74 -9.30 -22.08
N TYR A 181 -6.86 -8.07 -21.60
CA TYR A 181 -7.83 -7.08 -22.08
C TYR A 181 -7.17 -5.89 -22.78
N ALA A 182 -5.89 -6.01 -23.19
CA ALA A 182 -5.05 -4.93 -23.75
C ALA A 182 -5.72 -4.12 -24.87
N ARG A 183 -6.64 -4.75 -25.60
CA ARG A 183 -7.22 -4.26 -26.85
C ARG A 183 -8.55 -3.53 -26.69
N ASP A 184 -9.23 -3.69 -25.56
CA ASP A 184 -10.65 -3.32 -25.46
C ASP A 184 -10.85 -1.92 -24.88
N SER A 185 -10.48 -1.70 -23.62
CA SER A 185 -10.62 -0.43 -22.93
C SER A 185 -9.86 -0.47 -21.61
N VAL A 186 -9.26 0.66 -21.21
CA VAL A 186 -8.50 0.76 -19.95
C VAL A 186 -9.40 0.67 -18.72
N ILE A 187 -10.66 1.10 -18.85
CA ILE A 187 -11.62 1.17 -17.73
C ILE A 187 -12.45 -0.12 -17.64
N ARG A 188 -12.30 -1.04 -18.60
CA ARG A 188 -12.86 -2.39 -18.50
C ARG A 188 -12.35 -3.13 -17.27
N VAL A 189 -11.13 -2.83 -16.83
CA VAL A 189 -10.55 -3.38 -15.60
C VAL A 189 -10.93 -2.49 -14.42
N ASN A 190 -11.97 -2.90 -13.68
CA ASN A 190 -12.43 -2.23 -12.46
C ASN A 190 -11.74 -2.78 -11.19
N ASP A 191 -12.01 -2.14 -10.06
CA ASP A 191 -11.52 -2.53 -8.73
C ASP A 191 -11.88 -3.97 -8.36
N ARG A 192 -13.09 -4.42 -8.70
CA ARG A 192 -13.54 -5.80 -8.42
C ARG A 192 -12.74 -6.83 -9.19
N MET A 193 -12.48 -6.61 -10.48
CA MET A 193 -11.66 -7.51 -11.30
C MET A 193 -10.21 -7.55 -10.79
N LEU A 194 -9.63 -6.40 -10.47
CA LEU A 194 -8.30 -6.33 -9.86
C LEU A 194 -8.22 -7.10 -8.55
N PHE A 195 -9.23 -6.94 -7.69
CA PHE A 195 -9.31 -7.64 -6.42
C PHE A 195 -9.42 -9.17 -6.61
N GLU A 196 -10.33 -9.65 -7.44
CA GLU A 196 -10.52 -11.09 -7.66
C GLU A 196 -9.30 -11.74 -8.29
N GLU A 197 -8.66 -11.08 -9.27
CA GLU A 197 -7.43 -11.60 -9.87
C GLU A 197 -6.27 -11.58 -8.86
N ALA A 198 -6.10 -10.52 -8.08
CA ALA A 198 -5.07 -10.46 -7.03
C ALA A 198 -5.30 -11.53 -5.95
N LYS A 199 -6.56 -11.78 -5.59
CA LYS A 199 -6.95 -12.86 -4.67
C LYS A 199 -6.64 -14.23 -5.26
N SER A 200 -6.88 -14.44 -6.57
CA SER A 200 -6.49 -15.67 -7.26
C SER A 200 -4.98 -15.87 -7.23
N ILE A 201 -4.19 -14.82 -7.51
CA ILE A 201 -2.72 -14.87 -7.45
C ILE A 201 -2.25 -15.30 -6.06
N LEU A 202 -2.81 -14.74 -4.98
CA LEU A 202 -2.46 -15.16 -3.62
C LEU A 202 -2.83 -16.62 -3.34
N LYS A 203 -3.97 -17.09 -3.84
CA LYS A 203 -4.41 -18.48 -3.71
C LYS A 203 -3.49 -19.43 -4.49
N ASP A 204 -3.07 -19.04 -5.68
CA ASP A 204 -2.14 -19.80 -6.51
C ASP A 204 -0.75 -19.85 -5.88
N ALA A 205 -0.30 -18.75 -5.27
CA ALA A 205 0.95 -18.66 -4.51
C ALA A 205 0.97 -19.61 -3.29
N GLN A 206 -0.19 -20.00 -2.78
CA GLN A 206 -0.27 -21.01 -1.72
C GLN A 206 0.17 -22.40 -2.23
N ASN A 207 -0.12 -22.70 -3.50
CA ASN A 207 0.04 -24.03 -4.10
C ASN A 207 1.24 -24.13 -5.06
N SER A 208 1.68 -23.02 -5.66
CA SER A 208 2.80 -22.95 -6.59
C SER A 208 4.03 -22.34 -5.93
N GLU A 209 5.11 -23.12 -5.84
CA GLU A 209 6.36 -22.66 -5.25
C GLU A 209 7.05 -21.58 -6.10
N GLU A 210 7.01 -21.70 -7.42
CA GLU A 210 7.62 -20.74 -8.34
C GLU A 210 6.95 -19.37 -8.22
N LEU A 211 5.62 -19.33 -8.28
CA LEU A 211 4.85 -18.10 -8.16
C LEU A 211 5.03 -17.46 -6.78
N ARG A 212 5.08 -18.29 -5.72
CA ARG A 212 5.38 -17.84 -4.35
C ARG A 212 6.76 -17.21 -4.23
N ARG A 213 7.80 -17.84 -4.78
CA ARG A 213 9.17 -17.33 -4.73
C ARG A 213 9.29 -15.98 -5.43
N ASN A 214 8.68 -15.84 -6.61
CA ASN A 214 8.68 -14.59 -7.37
C ASN A 214 7.93 -13.47 -6.61
N LEU A 215 6.72 -13.78 -6.12
CA LEU A 215 5.92 -12.83 -5.33
C LEU A 215 6.66 -12.36 -4.07
N PHE A 216 7.27 -13.29 -3.33
CA PHE A 216 8.01 -12.97 -2.10
C PHE A 216 9.27 -12.19 -2.38
N SER A 217 10.02 -12.54 -3.44
CA SER A 217 11.23 -11.82 -3.81
C SER A 217 10.93 -10.36 -4.13
N ASN A 218 9.90 -10.10 -4.93
CA ASN A 218 9.50 -8.72 -5.27
C ASN A 218 8.99 -7.97 -4.03
N THR A 219 8.11 -8.61 -3.25
CA THR A 219 7.54 -8.02 -2.02
C THR A 219 8.64 -7.64 -1.03
N LEU A 220 9.64 -8.50 -0.84
CA LEU A 220 10.73 -8.22 0.09
C LEU A 220 11.67 -7.13 -0.42
N THR A 221 11.91 -7.09 -1.73
CA THR A 221 12.71 -6.03 -2.37
C THR A 221 12.08 -4.67 -2.09
N GLU A 222 10.80 -4.51 -2.40
CA GLU A 222 10.05 -3.26 -2.15
C GLU A 222 9.93 -2.94 -0.64
N PHE A 223 9.72 -3.96 0.19
CA PHE A 223 9.69 -3.79 1.64
C PHE A 223 11.01 -3.24 2.22
N PHE A 224 12.16 -3.70 1.71
CA PHE A 224 13.45 -3.19 2.14
C PHE A 224 13.75 -1.80 1.58
N GLU A 225 13.37 -1.51 0.33
CA GLU A 225 13.49 -0.17 -0.25
C GLU A 225 12.70 0.88 0.55
N LEU A 226 11.45 0.57 0.90
CA LEU A 226 10.60 1.46 1.72
C LEU A 226 11.09 1.60 3.17
N SER A 227 11.88 0.63 3.65
CA SER A 227 12.45 0.65 5.00
C SER A 227 13.78 1.42 5.06
N ASN A 228 14.52 1.49 3.96
CA ASN A 228 15.80 2.19 3.86
C ASN A 228 15.54 3.66 3.51
N ARG A 229 15.41 4.52 4.52
CA ARG A 229 15.34 5.98 4.32
C ARG A 229 16.67 6.51 3.72
N PRO A 230 16.63 7.58 2.91
CA PRO A 230 17.84 8.21 2.39
C PRO A 230 18.65 8.76 3.58
N GLY A 231 19.78 8.11 3.89
CA GLY A 231 20.61 8.39 5.06
C GLY A 231 21.25 7.14 5.66
N ASP A 232 20.58 5.98 5.55
CA ASP A 232 21.17 4.70 5.94
C ASP A 232 22.00 4.14 4.78
N ARG A 233 23.30 4.48 4.79
CA ARG A 233 24.30 3.84 3.92
C ARG A 233 24.51 2.38 4.34
N SER A 234 23.60 1.49 3.95
CA SER A 234 23.93 0.14 3.49
C SER A 234 22.69 -0.58 2.96
N ALA A 235 22.43 -0.45 1.65
CA ALA A 235 21.49 -1.31 0.94
C ALA A 235 21.93 -2.79 0.88
N SER A 236 23.08 -3.17 1.44
CA SER A 236 23.80 -4.37 1.00
C SER A 236 23.91 -5.56 1.97
N LYS A 237 23.35 -5.54 3.20
CA LYS A 237 23.35 -6.75 4.05
C LYS A 237 22.09 -6.90 4.89
N VAL A 238 20.94 -7.14 4.25
CA VAL A 238 19.86 -7.85 4.94
C VAL A 238 20.40 -9.24 5.28
N SER A 239 20.49 -9.57 6.56
CA SER A 239 20.95 -10.89 6.98
C SER A 239 20.05 -11.97 6.37
N VAL A 240 20.65 -13.07 5.88
CA VAL A 240 19.92 -14.22 5.33
C VAL A 240 18.87 -14.72 6.33
N SER A 241 19.17 -14.64 7.63
CA SER A 241 18.25 -14.97 8.71
C SER A 241 17.01 -14.07 8.75
N ARG A 242 17.15 -12.75 8.57
CA ARG A 242 16.02 -11.81 8.53
C ARG A 242 15.16 -12.02 7.28
N ARG A 243 15.78 -12.23 6.11
CA ARG A 243 15.06 -12.55 4.87
C ARG A 243 14.20 -13.82 5.03
N ARG A 244 14.81 -14.92 5.51
CA ARG A 244 14.09 -16.19 5.78
C ARG A 244 12.97 -16.03 6.81
N ARG A 245 13.15 -15.15 7.82
CA ARG A 245 12.08 -14.85 8.79
C ARG A 245 10.89 -14.17 8.11
N LEU A 246 11.13 -13.14 7.29
CA LEU A 246 10.07 -12.42 6.60
C LEU A 246 9.36 -13.29 5.55
N GLU A 247 10.08 -14.18 4.86
CA GLU A 247 9.47 -15.18 3.96
C GLU A 247 8.49 -16.09 4.71
N LYS A 248 8.84 -16.54 5.92
CA LYS A 248 7.93 -17.33 6.78
C LYS A 248 6.73 -16.49 7.26
N GLU A 249 6.90 -15.19 7.48
CA GLU A 249 5.81 -14.29 7.84
C GLU A 249 4.88 -14.06 6.65
N LEU A 250 5.40 -13.88 5.43
CA LEU A 250 4.62 -13.83 4.19
C LEU A 250 3.86 -15.14 3.93
N GLU A 251 4.51 -16.28 4.13
CA GLU A 251 3.88 -17.59 3.99
C GLU A 251 2.68 -17.74 4.95
N LYS A 252 2.84 -17.27 6.19
CA LYS A 252 1.75 -17.22 7.16
C LYS A 252 0.65 -16.26 6.70
N LEU A 253 0.99 -15.05 6.24
CA LEU A 253 0.01 -14.08 5.75
C LEU A 253 -0.88 -14.64 4.64
N ILE A 254 -0.34 -15.45 3.72
CA ILE A 254 -1.12 -16.06 2.63
C ILE A 254 -1.93 -17.28 3.11
N LYS A 255 -1.46 -18.02 4.12
CA LYS A 255 -2.17 -19.23 4.61
C LYS A 255 -3.46 -18.93 5.35
N TYR A 256 -3.52 -17.85 6.14
CA TYR A 256 -4.67 -17.56 7.00
C TYR A 256 -5.97 -17.11 6.28
N PRO A 257 -5.93 -16.31 5.21
CA PRO A 257 -7.11 -15.87 4.46
C PRO A 257 -7.98 -17.00 3.89
N PHE A 258 -7.33 -18.08 3.42
CA PHE A 258 -8.00 -19.18 2.72
C PHE A 258 -8.36 -20.36 3.62
N LEU A 259 -8.31 -20.18 4.95
CA LEU A 259 -8.80 -21.19 5.88
C LEU A 259 -10.31 -21.38 5.75
N SER A 260 -10.77 -22.64 5.87
CA SER A 260 -12.20 -22.95 5.91
C SER A 260 -12.91 -22.15 7.02
N GLN A 261 -14.18 -21.80 6.82
CA GLN A 261 -14.92 -20.90 7.72
C GLN A 261 -14.90 -21.35 9.19
N ARG A 262 -14.96 -22.67 9.45
CA ARG A 262 -14.81 -23.25 10.80
C ARG A 262 -13.43 -22.98 11.40
N ARG A 263 -12.35 -23.22 10.63
CA ARG A 263 -10.97 -22.95 11.06
C ARG A 263 -10.71 -21.46 11.25
N ARG A 264 -11.32 -20.62 10.41
CA ARG A 264 -11.28 -19.15 10.50
C ARG A 264 -11.83 -18.66 11.85
N ARG A 265 -13.03 -19.12 12.24
CA ARG A 265 -13.67 -18.78 13.53
C ARG A 265 -12.86 -19.28 14.73
N PHE A 266 -12.35 -20.51 14.67
CA PHE A 266 -11.52 -21.07 15.75
C PHE A 266 -10.21 -20.30 15.92
N THR A 267 -9.54 -19.96 14.82
CA THR A 267 -8.29 -19.18 14.85
C THR A 267 -8.53 -17.79 15.43
N LEU A 268 -9.62 -17.12 15.02
CA LEU A 268 -10.04 -15.84 15.61
C LEU A 268 -10.29 -15.94 17.12
N ALA A 269 -11.01 -16.96 17.57
CA ALA A 269 -11.27 -17.17 18.99
C ALA A 269 -9.97 -17.38 19.77
N LYS A 270 -9.08 -18.25 19.26
CA LYS A 270 -7.75 -18.49 19.83
C LYS A 270 -6.91 -17.22 19.92
N LEU A 271 -6.91 -16.39 18.86
CA LEU A 271 -6.18 -15.12 18.82
C LEU A 271 -6.75 -14.10 19.80
N ARG A 272 -8.07 -14.02 19.96
CA ARG A 272 -8.69 -13.16 20.97
C ARG A 272 -8.27 -13.56 22.38
N VAL A 273 -8.26 -14.87 22.69
CA VAL A 273 -7.80 -15.39 23.99
C VAL A 273 -6.32 -15.06 24.21
N LEU A 274 -5.45 -15.33 23.23
CA LEU A 274 -4.03 -14.97 23.29
C LEU A 274 -3.80 -13.47 23.47
N LYS A 275 -4.57 -12.63 22.76
CA LYS A 275 -4.49 -11.18 22.87
C LYS A 275 -4.95 -10.71 24.26
N PHE A 276 -6.02 -11.28 24.78
CA PHE A 276 -6.50 -11.03 26.13
C PHE A 276 -5.45 -11.43 27.18
N LEU A 277 -4.88 -12.63 27.08
CA LEU A 277 -3.79 -13.10 27.94
C LEU A 277 -2.57 -12.19 27.86
N SER A 278 -2.09 -11.86 26.66
CA SER A 278 -0.94 -10.96 26.49
C SER A 278 -1.18 -9.56 27.05
N ARG A 279 -2.42 -9.08 27.00
CA ARG A 279 -2.84 -7.78 27.52
C ARG A 279 -3.01 -7.80 29.04
N GLY A 280 -3.40 -8.94 29.63
CA GLY A 280 -3.48 -9.14 31.08
C GLY A 280 -2.13 -9.44 31.74
N ILE A 281 -1.25 -10.17 31.05
CA ILE A 281 0.08 -10.53 31.57
C ILE A 281 0.99 -9.30 31.72
N ARG A 282 0.93 -8.32 30.79
CA ARG A 282 1.75 -7.09 30.89
C ARG A 282 1.52 -6.27 32.17
N PRO A 283 0.28 -5.91 32.54
CA PRO A 283 0.04 -5.22 33.81
C PRO A 283 0.35 -6.14 34.99
N LEU A 284 0.09 -7.45 34.93
CA LEU A 284 0.45 -8.37 36.02
C LEU A 284 1.96 -8.42 36.28
N ILE A 285 2.79 -8.42 35.23
CA ILE A 285 4.26 -8.34 35.35
C ILE A 285 4.69 -6.99 35.96
N TYR A 286 4.01 -5.90 35.58
CA TYR A 286 4.31 -4.57 36.10
C TYR A 286 3.90 -4.41 37.57
N PHE A 287 2.69 -4.85 37.92
CA PHE A 287 2.16 -4.86 39.29
C PHE A 287 2.95 -5.80 40.19
N SER A 288 3.33 -7.00 39.72
CA SER A 288 4.17 -7.90 40.51
C SER A 288 5.55 -7.28 40.76
N GLY A 289 6.17 -6.66 39.76
CA GLY A 289 7.43 -5.92 39.92
C GLY A 289 7.33 -4.81 40.98
N ILE A 290 6.25 -4.03 40.97
CA ILE A 290 6.01 -2.98 41.98
C ILE A 290 5.81 -3.58 43.37
N ILE A 291 5.02 -4.64 43.51
CA ILE A 291 4.77 -5.31 44.80
C ILE A 291 6.08 -5.89 45.36
N TYR A 292 6.90 -6.52 44.52
CA TYR A 292 8.22 -7.03 44.93
C TYR A 292 9.15 -5.90 45.42
N LEU A 293 9.16 -4.75 44.74
CA LEU A 293 9.95 -3.58 45.18
C LEU A 293 9.44 -2.97 46.49
N LEU A 294 8.12 -2.85 46.65
CA LEU A 294 7.49 -2.36 47.88
C LEU A 294 7.78 -3.29 49.06
N SER A 295 7.67 -4.59 48.85
CA SER A 295 7.95 -5.60 49.87
C SER A 295 9.45 -5.64 50.26
N LEU A 296 10.35 -5.44 49.30
CA LEU A 296 11.79 -5.28 49.56
C LEU A 296 12.06 -4.01 50.40
N ALA A 297 11.41 -2.89 50.08
CA ALA A 297 11.57 -1.65 50.83
C ALA A 297 11.06 -1.78 52.27
N ILE A 298 9.92 -2.43 52.48
CA ILE A 298 9.34 -2.68 53.82
C ILE A 298 10.25 -3.60 54.63
N THR A 299 10.75 -4.70 54.04
CA THR A 299 11.66 -5.62 54.73
C THR A 299 13.00 -4.95 55.08
N PHE A 300 13.52 -4.10 54.20
CA PHE A 300 14.72 -3.29 54.47
C PHE A 300 14.50 -2.27 55.60
N ALA A 301 13.34 -1.62 55.65
CA ALA A 301 13.00 -0.68 56.72
C ALA A 301 12.82 -1.35 58.10
N LEU A 302 12.14 -2.51 58.15
CA LEU A 302 11.92 -3.28 59.38
C LEU A 302 13.22 -3.83 59.98
N THR A 303 14.15 -4.23 59.12
CA THR A 303 15.45 -4.80 59.53
C THR A 303 16.44 -3.73 59.97
N LEU A 304 16.42 -2.53 59.35
CA LEU A 304 17.14 -1.36 59.87
C LEU A 304 16.65 -0.95 61.27
N PHE A 305 15.36 -1.17 61.54
CA PHE A 305 14.77 -0.90 62.85
C PHE A 305 15.13 -1.97 63.91
N SER A 306 15.45 -3.19 63.50
CA SER A 306 15.85 -4.28 64.40
C SER A 306 17.37 -4.28 64.64
N SER A 307 17.82 -3.75 65.77
CA SER A 307 19.24 -3.69 66.17
C SER A 307 19.78 -5.03 66.71
N SER A 308 19.54 -6.14 66.00
CA SER A 308 20.02 -7.47 66.42
C SER A 308 20.72 -8.22 65.28
N LEU A 309 21.79 -8.96 65.62
CA LEU A 309 22.61 -9.74 64.68
C LEU A 309 21.79 -10.86 63.99
N LEU A 310 20.74 -11.36 64.64
CA LEU A 310 19.74 -12.23 64.03
C LEU A 310 18.90 -11.52 62.95
N GLY A 311 18.59 -10.22 63.12
CA GLY A 311 17.89 -9.41 62.12
C GLY A 311 18.66 -9.30 60.80
N ILE A 312 20.00 -9.33 60.85
CA ILE A 312 20.86 -9.32 59.66
C ILE A 312 20.79 -10.67 58.91
N ILE A 313 20.76 -11.80 59.61
CA ILE A 313 20.59 -13.12 58.96
C ILE A 313 19.17 -13.25 58.35
N TYR A 314 18.16 -12.74 59.06
CA TYR A 314 16.79 -12.63 58.55
C TYR A 314 16.61 -11.60 57.43
N LEU A 315 17.57 -10.68 57.21
CA LEU A 315 17.61 -9.80 56.04
C LEU A 315 18.13 -10.53 54.80
N VAL A 316 19.19 -11.34 54.96
CA VAL A 316 19.89 -11.97 53.83
C VAL A 316 18.99 -12.95 53.08
N ILE A 317 18.20 -13.78 53.77
CA ILE A 317 17.37 -14.81 53.11
C ILE A 317 16.24 -14.19 52.26
N PRO A 318 15.42 -13.24 52.75
CA PRO A 318 14.43 -12.56 51.95
C PRO A 318 15.06 -11.70 50.86
N THR A 319 16.12 -10.93 51.15
CA THR A 319 16.76 -10.09 50.12
C THR A 319 17.31 -10.94 48.99
N LEU A 320 17.92 -12.10 49.27
CA LEU A 320 18.36 -13.03 48.23
C LEU A 320 17.17 -13.55 47.41
N TYR A 321 16.05 -13.89 48.06
CA TYR A 321 14.82 -14.34 47.39
C TYR A 321 14.20 -13.26 46.50
N TYR A 322 14.11 -12.01 46.98
CA TYR A 322 13.63 -10.87 46.20
C TYR A 322 14.59 -10.54 45.05
N LEU A 323 15.90 -10.61 45.27
CA LEU A 323 16.91 -10.35 44.26
C LEU A 323 16.89 -11.44 43.18
N LEU A 324 16.73 -12.71 43.55
CA LEU A 324 16.45 -13.81 42.62
C LEU A 324 15.15 -13.60 41.85
N SER A 325 14.08 -13.16 42.51
CA SER A 325 12.78 -12.89 41.86
C SER A 325 12.86 -11.72 40.88
N ILE A 326 13.60 -10.66 41.22
CA ILE A 326 13.86 -9.50 40.36
C ILE A 326 14.74 -9.92 39.18
N ILE A 327 15.77 -10.75 39.40
CA ILE A 327 16.61 -11.31 38.33
C ILE A 327 15.76 -12.21 37.43
N PHE A 328 14.88 -13.05 37.97
CA PHE A 328 13.98 -13.88 37.18
C PHE A 328 12.99 -13.05 36.36
N LEU A 329 12.45 -11.97 36.94
CA LEU A 329 11.58 -11.02 36.26
C LEU A 329 12.33 -10.24 35.18
N ALA A 330 13.58 -9.85 35.44
CA ALA A 330 14.46 -9.19 34.49
C ALA A 330 14.88 -10.14 33.36
N ILE A 331 15.16 -11.41 33.65
CA ILE A 331 15.40 -12.47 32.66
C ILE A 331 14.14 -12.71 31.84
N ALA A 332 12.95 -12.78 32.44
CA ALA A 332 11.69 -12.89 31.72
C ALA A 332 11.43 -11.66 30.83
N CYS A 333 11.67 -10.44 31.34
CA CYS A 333 11.52 -9.21 30.58
C CYS A 333 12.57 -9.07 29.46
N THR A 334 13.79 -9.53 29.69
CA THR A 334 14.85 -9.57 28.68
C THR A 334 14.66 -10.69 27.69
N LEU A 335 14.11 -11.86 28.04
CA LEU A 335 13.64 -12.88 27.09
C LEU A 335 12.44 -12.39 26.24
N ILE A 336 11.62 -11.49 26.80
CA ILE A 336 10.56 -10.79 26.06
C ILE A 336 11.14 -9.68 25.15
N ARG A 337 12.30 -9.08 25.49
CA ARG A 337 12.96 -7.98 24.74
C ARG A 337 14.16 -8.39 23.84
N LEU A 338 14.81 -9.53 24.08
CA LEU A 338 15.91 -10.13 23.30
C LEU A 338 15.30 -11.34 22.58
N ARG A 339 15.25 -11.49 21.26
CA ARG A 339 15.91 -10.84 20.11
C ARG A 339 15.26 -11.44 18.83
N PRO A 340 15.54 -10.97 17.59
CA PRO A 340 16.42 -9.85 17.25
C PRO A 340 15.86 -8.79 16.30
N ARG A 341 16.57 -7.64 16.34
CA ARG A 341 16.73 -6.64 15.28
C ARG A 341 17.08 -7.28 13.93
#